data_AF-A0A3L7PH87-F1
#
_entry.id   AF-A0A3L7PH87-F1
#
_cell.length_a   1.000
_cell.length_b   1.000
_cell.length_c   1.000
_cell.angle_alpha   90.00
_cell.angle_beta   90.00
_cell.angle_gamma   90.00
#
_symmetry.space_group_name_H-M   'P 1'
#
loop_
_entity.id
_entity.type
_entity.pdbx_description
1 polymer ?
#
loop_
_entity_poly.entity_id
_entity_poly.type
_entity_poly.pdbx_seq_one_letter_code
_entity_poly.pdbx_strand_id
1 'polypeptide(L)'
;NLHPRLFVDLYEAASRRDQPTIDRLQSEVVALARIYNVGGSGMAPYLCGLKCALELADICSGQLAEPFTAFGLIERSEVEMLLDSIGIVSVATPVQTTH
;
A
#
# COMPACT_ATOMS: atom_id res chain seq x y z
N ASN A 1 6.41 -7.43 2.60
CA ASN A 1 5.16 -8.02 2.09
C ASN A 1 4.70 -7.35 0.80
N LEU A 2 4.38 -6.04 0.76
CA LEU A 2 3.99 -5.38 -0.50
C LEU A 2 5.15 -5.01 -1.44
N HIS A 3 6.23 -4.41 -0.92
CA HIS A 3 7.32 -3.90 -1.78
C HIS A 3 8.70 -4.30 -1.22
N PRO A 4 9.07 -5.60 -1.20
CA PRO A 4 10.34 -6.04 -0.63
C PRO A 4 11.56 -5.44 -1.34
N ARG A 5 11.48 -5.22 -2.66
CA ARG A 5 12.58 -4.63 -3.44
C ARG A 5 12.93 -3.20 -3.02
N LEU A 6 11.95 -2.40 -2.61
CA LEU A 6 12.15 -1.01 -2.15
C LEU A 6 13.19 -0.94 -1.02
N PHE A 7 13.08 -1.84 -0.04
CA PHE A 7 13.99 -1.87 1.10
C PHE A 7 15.38 -2.41 0.73
N VAL A 8 15.47 -3.33 -0.23
CA VAL A 8 16.75 -3.82 -0.76
C VAL A 8 17.45 -2.72 -1.54
N ASP A 9 16.74 -2.06 -2.45
CA ASP A 9 17.27 -0.97 -3.28
C ASP A 9 17.73 0.21 -2.41
N LEU A 10 16.99 0.50 -1.32
CA LEU A 10 17.37 1.53 -0.36
C LEU A 10 18.66 1.18 0.39
N TYR A 11 18.79 -0.08 0.85
CA TYR A 11 20.02 -0.56 1.49
C TYR A 11 21.21 -0.47 0.53
N GLU A 12 21.02 -0.90 -0.71
CA GLU A 12 22.05 -0.83 -1.74
C GLU A 12 22.47 0.62 -2.05
N ALA A 13 21.51 1.54 -2.18
CA ALA A 13 21.79 2.95 -2.41
C ALA A 13 22.55 3.58 -1.23
N ALA A 14 22.17 3.24 0.00
CA ALA A 14 22.88 3.64 1.22
C ALA A 14 24.32 3.09 1.26
N SER A 15 24.51 1.82 0.87
CA SER A 15 25.83 1.19 0.79
C SER A 15 26.74 1.90 -0.22
N ARG A 16 26.17 2.36 -1.35
CA ARG A 16 26.87 3.14 -2.39
C ARG A 16 26.96 4.64 -2.11
N ARG A 17 26.35 5.13 -1.03
CA ARG A 17 26.22 6.57 -0.71
C ARG A 17 25.55 7.40 -1.82
N ASP A 18 24.62 6.79 -2.54
CA ASP A 18 23.87 7.41 -3.62
C ASP A 18 22.69 8.22 -3.07
N GLN A 19 22.98 9.44 -2.61
CA GLN A 19 21.98 10.31 -1.97
C GLN A 19 20.75 10.60 -2.84
N PRO A 20 20.89 10.92 -4.15
CA PRO A 20 19.73 11.11 -5.02
C PRO A 20 18.78 9.90 -5.06
N THR A 21 19.34 8.68 -5.14
CA THR A 21 18.54 7.46 -5.12
C THR A 21 17.91 7.22 -3.75
N ILE A 22 18.62 7.51 -2.66
CA ILE A 22 18.07 7.41 -1.29
C ILE A 22 16.87 8.35 -1.14
N ASP A 23 16.99 9.61 -1.56
CA ASP A 23 15.92 10.61 -1.41
C ASP A 23 14.66 10.20 -2.19
N ARG A 24 14.83 9.69 -3.42
CA ARG A 24 13.72 9.13 -4.22
C ARG A 24 13.07 7.96 -3.51
N LEU A 25 13.84 6.96 -3.10
CA LEU A 25 13.30 5.76 -2.45
C LEU A 25 12.68 6.06 -1.08
N GLN A 26 13.19 7.05 -0.34
CA GLN A 26 12.56 7.52 0.90
C GLN A 26 11.15 8.07 0.65
N SER A 27 10.92 8.78 -0.46
CA SER A 27 9.57 9.27 -0.78
C SER A 27 8.56 8.12 -0.97
N GLU A 28 8.99 7.01 -1.58
CA GLU A 28 8.19 5.80 -1.75
C GLU A 28 7.95 5.09 -0.41
N VAL A 29 8.95 5.06 0.48
CA VAL A 29 8.80 4.53 1.85
C VAL A 29 7.76 5.33 2.64
N VAL A 30 7.79 6.66 2.54
CA VAL A 30 6.81 7.53 3.21
C VAL A 30 5.41 7.29 2.66
N ALA A 31 5.26 7.15 1.34
CA ALA A 31 3.96 6.83 0.73
C ALA A 31 3.44 5.46 1.20
N LEU A 32 4.30 4.43 1.24
CA LEU A 32 3.94 3.12 1.78
C LEU A 32 3.55 3.19 3.26
N ALA A 33 4.22 4.02 4.07
CA ALA A 33 3.89 4.22 5.48
C ALA A 33 2.51 4.87 5.68
N ARG A 34 1.99 5.63 4.71
CA ARG A 34 0.63 6.19 4.77
C ARG A 34 -0.44 5.10 4.68
N ILE A 35 -0.22 4.04 3.91
CA ILE A 35 -1.14 2.88 3.81
C ILE A 35 -1.39 2.27 5.19
N TYR A 36 -0.36 2.22 6.04
CA TYR A 36 -0.45 1.69 7.39
C TYR A 36 -1.20 2.58 8.38
N ASN A 37 -1.49 3.82 8.02
CA ASN A 37 -2.17 4.80 8.87
C ASN A 37 -3.56 5.18 8.34
N VAL A 38 -4.00 4.59 7.22
CA VAL A 38 -5.37 4.75 6.71
C VAL A 38 -6.38 4.30 7.78
N GLY A 39 -7.47 5.04 7.95
CA GLY A 39 -8.48 4.75 8.98
C GLY A 39 -8.12 5.26 10.38
N GLY A 40 -6.99 5.96 10.56
CA GLY A 40 -6.65 6.69 11.79
C GLY A 40 -6.56 5.79 13.03
N SER A 41 -7.17 6.19 14.15
CA SER A 41 -7.08 5.48 15.44
C SER A 41 -8.06 4.30 15.59
N GLY A 42 -8.52 3.72 14.47
CA GLY A 42 -9.39 2.55 14.47
C GLY A 42 -8.75 1.29 15.08
N MET A 43 -9.49 0.18 15.11
CA MET A 43 -8.93 -1.10 15.55
C MET A 43 -7.96 -1.64 14.50
N ALA A 44 -6.66 -1.53 14.77
CA ALA A 44 -5.55 -2.02 13.95
C ALA A 44 -5.48 -1.46 12.50
N PRO A 45 -5.37 -0.12 12.32
CA PRO A 45 -5.27 0.53 11.01
C PRO A 45 -4.13 -0.05 10.14
N TYR A 46 -3.02 -0.43 10.77
CA TYR A 46 -1.90 -1.10 10.12
C TYR A 46 -2.31 -2.39 9.42
N LEU A 47 -3.02 -3.28 10.13
CA LEU A 47 -3.39 -4.59 9.61
C LEU A 47 -4.46 -4.48 8.53
N CYS A 48 -5.44 -3.61 8.74
CA CYS A 48 -6.49 -3.33 7.77
C CYS A 48 -5.93 -2.72 6.48
N GLY A 49 -5.04 -1.73 6.59
CA GLY A 49 -4.36 -1.13 5.45
C GLY A 49 -3.49 -2.12 4.69
N LEU A 50 -2.71 -2.93 5.40
CA LEU A 50 -1.89 -3.97 4.78
C LEU A 50 -2.74 -5.03 4.04
N LYS A 51 -3.82 -5.51 4.66
CA LYS A 51 -4.70 -6.52 4.06
C LYS A 51 -5.49 -5.98 2.86
N CYS A 52 -6.02 -4.77 2.96
CA CYS A 52 -6.64 -4.07 1.84
C CYS A 52 -5.65 -3.92 0.68
N ALA A 53 -4.41 -3.53 0.97
CA ALA A 53 -3.40 -3.35 -0.05
C ALA A 53 -2.97 -4.66 -0.73
N LEU A 54 -2.87 -5.75 0.03
CA LEU A 54 -2.59 -7.08 -0.52
C LEU A 54 -3.74 -7.63 -1.36
N GLU A 55 -4.99 -7.30 -1.03
CA GLU A 55 -6.16 -7.67 -1.82
C GLU A 55 -6.23 -6.89 -3.13
N LEU A 56 -5.97 -5.57 -3.10
CA LEU A 56 -5.91 -4.73 -4.29
C LEU A 56 -4.76 -5.12 -5.23
N ALA A 57 -3.68 -5.67 -4.69
CA ALA A 57 -2.56 -6.22 -5.47
C ALA A 57 -2.79 -7.68 -5.94
N ASP A 58 -3.98 -8.25 -5.71
CA ASP A 58 -4.34 -9.63 -6.06
C ASP A 58 -3.44 -10.72 -5.41
N ILE A 59 -2.89 -10.42 -4.22
CA ILE A 59 -1.97 -11.31 -3.49
C ILE A 59 -2.71 -12.18 -2.47
N CYS A 60 -3.69 -11.63 -1.74
CA CYS A 60 -4.51 -12.40 -0.80
C CYS A 60 -5.84 -11.70 -0.49
N SER A 61 -6.83 -12.45 0.02
CA SER A 61 -8.10 -11.85 0.43
C SER A 61 -7.93 -10.80 1.54
N GLY A 62 -8.72 -9.72 1.45
CA GLY A 62 -8.76 -8.63 2.43
C GLY A 62 -9.60 -8.96 3.66
N GLN A 63 -10.14 -10.19 3.75
CA GLN A 63 -10.92 -10.63 4.89
C GLN A 63 -10.05 -10.66 6.16
N LEU A 64 -10.58 -10.02 7.19
CA LEU A 64 -10.06 -10.05 8.54
C LEU A 64 -10.99 -10.89 9.41
N ALA A 65 -10.41 -11.64 10.34
CA ALA A 65 -11.19 -12.33 11.37
C ALA A 65 -11.66 -11.31 12.43
N GLU A 66 -12.80 -11.58 13.07
CA GLU A 66 -13.26 -10.77 14.20
C GLU A 66 -12.18 -10.65 15.29
N PRO A 67 -12.06 -9.50 15.97
CA PRO A 67 -12.97 -8.35 16.00
C PRO A 67 -12.67 -7.27 14.93
N PHE A 68 -11.83 -7.56 13.95
CA PHE A 68 -11.40 -6.57 12.96
C PHE A 68 -12.37 -6.50 11.77
N THR A 69 -12.92 -5.32 11.53
CA THR A 69 -13.75 -5.06 10.35
C THR A 69 -12.87 -4.59 9.19
N ALA A 70 -13.13 -5.12 7.99
CA ALA A 70 -12.49 -4.64 6.77
C ALA A 70 -12.78 -3.15 6.54
N PHE A 71 -11.90 -2.49 5.80
CA PHE A 71 -12.07 -1.09 5.39
C PHE A 71 -13.33 -0.88 4.56
N GLY A 72 -13.98 0.27 4.76
CA GLY A 72 -15.09 0.73 3.95
C GLY A 72 -14.61 1.24 2.59
N LEU A 73 -15.56 1.73 1.78
CA LEU A 73 -15.27 2.22 0.43
C LEU A 73 -14.31 3.42 0.43
N ILE A 74 -14.39 4.28 1.45
CA ILE A 74 -13.55 5.49 1.56
C ILE A 74 -12.10 5.09 1.81
N GLU A 75 -11.85 4.29 2.84
CA GLU A 75 -10.51 3.84 3.20
C GLU A 75 -9.90 2.96 2.10
N ARG A 76 -10.72 2.13 1.44
CA ARG A 76 -10.27 1.32 0.30
C ARG A 76 -9.81 2.21 -0.87
N SER A 77 -10.56 3.25 -1.20
CA SER A 77 -10.18 4.19 -2.27
C SER A 77 -8.90 4.97 -1.91
N GLU A 78 -8.70 5.31 -0.64
CA GLU A 78 -7.44 5.93 -0.19
C GLU A 78 -6.25 4.98 -0.36
N VAL A 79 -6.40 3.70 0.02
CA VAL A 79 -5.35 2.69 -0.19
C VAL A 79 -5.06 2.50 -1.68
N GLU A 80 -6.08 2.46 -2.54
CA GLU A 80 -5.92 2.33 -3.98
C GLU A 80 -5.12 3.49 -4.59
N MET A 81 -5.46 4.74 -4.25
CA MET A 81 -4.70 5.92 -4.69
C MET A 81 -3.24 5.88 -4.22
N LEU A 82 -2.99 5.43 -2.99
CA LEU A 82 -1.63 5.28 -2.47
C LEU A 82 -0.85 4.21 -3.24
N LEU A 83 -1.48 3.09 -3.59
CA LEU A 83 -0.85 2.02 -4.37
C LEU A 83 -0.52 2.43 -5.80
N ASP A 84 -1.40 3.19 -6.45
CA ASP A 84 -1.16 3.77 -7.78
C ASP A 84 0.03 4.74 -7.73
N SER A 85 0.12 5.57 -6.68
CA SER A 85 1.24 6.53 -6.51
C SER A 85 2.63 5.88 -6.37
N ILE A 86 2.69 4.62 -5.95
CA ILE A 86 3.93 3.83 -5.82
C ILE A 86 4.04 2.72 -6.87
N GLY A 87 3.14 2.70 -7.86
CA GLY A 87 3.20 1.79 -9.01
C GLY A 87 2.95 0.31 -8.69
N ILE A 88 2.28 -0.01 -7.58
CA ILE A 88 2.00 -1.41 -7.20
C ILE A 88 0.73 -1.95 -7.87
N VAL A 89 -0.27 -1.09 -8.14
CA VAL A 89 -1.50 -1.47 -8.83
C VAL A 89 -1.74 -0.51 -9.98
N SER A 90 -2.05 -1.04 -11.16
CA SER A 90 -2.52 -0.23 -12.29
C SER A 90 -4.04 -0.13 -12.19
N VAL A 91 -4.58 1.08 -12.19
CA VAL A 91 -6.03 1.31 -12.29
C VAL A 91 -6.54 0.66 -13.58
N ALA A 92 -7.06 -0.55 -13.48
CA ALA A 92 -7.97 -1.07 -14.49
C ALA A 92 -9.23 -0.22 -14.37
N THR A 93 -9.47 0.61 -15.39
CA THR A 93 -10.69 1.40 -15.56
C THR A 93 -11.90 0.54 -15.18
N PRO A 94 -12.89 1.05 -14.43
CA PRO A 94 -14.05 0.24 -14.09
C PRO A 94 -14.73 -0.18 -15.39
N VAL A 95 -14.63 -1.47 -15.73
CA VAL A 95 -15.48 -2.08 -16.74
C VAL A 95 -16.90 -1.88 -16.24
N GLN A 96 -17.60 -0.99 -16.92
CA GLN A 96 -19.03 -0.82 -16.79
C GLN A 96 -19.66 -2.15 -17.18
N THR A 97 -20.06 -2.96 -16.20
CA THR A 97 -20.86 -4.15 -16.43
C THR A 97 -22.24 -3.68 -16.91
N THR A 98 -22.40 -3.67 -18.22
CA THR A 98 -23.68 -3.61 -18.90
C THR A 98 -24.21 -5.04 -18.97
N HIS A 99 -25.22 -5.38 -18.16
CA HIS A 99 -26.44 -6.07 -18.60
C HIS A 99 -27.42 -6.30 -17.44
#